data_AF-A0AA40TIP9-F1
#
_entry.id   AF-A0AA40TIP9-F1
#
_cell.length_a   1.000
_cell.length_b   1.000
_cell.length_c   1.000
_cell.angle_alpha   90.00
_cell.angle_beta   90.00
_cell.angle_gamma   90.00
#
_symmetry.space_group_name_H-M   'P 1'
#
loop_
_entity.id
_entity.type
_entity.pdbx_description
1 polymer ?
#
loop_
_entity_poly.entity_id
_entity_poly.type
_entity_poly.pdbx_seq_one_letter_code
_entity_poly.pdbx_strand_id
1 'polypeptide(L)'
;MAIFGSGIMFRQGDFVFLIQRSDDGTWCQPGGTVEPGELAIDAARREVLEEVGYQYDGPLTPHSVYGDYLTFRAEVPEKFEAKLNDESLAAGWFHIEDLPTPLHQPFAEMLAQQALNETEVAALIADGTLSSPQYFINMWMFAIRVTGTGVTWRSADQQMTFRNPDDYLTPEFLQRVAGLPLIWLHPEKNTLDSDEFAKRVIGTLTNSWVADNGEVWAIARVYDAEAAEIMATRQLSTSPTVKFVEVPKSIIVDGQPLLVEPSPELLDHVAICEQGVWDKLLAPTGVKSDSIPNEAEIMDEEKFVELFNKCMDARMAKADAEAADLKAKADAEEAAKKEKADAEAKEAEEAKAKADEEAKAAKAKADEGELKKLEHEAKGEDDRLERERKERDREKADSQLRQEIAELRSRIPTELSDEERNEVADAQVKADSVFSCFGKRAPVPLSGEKPLSYRRRLMIQLQEHSPDFKSVDLSSIADSALLNVAEKQIYADAQKSASLSVGPGMLREIKRADATGRQISTFEGDPAATWAPFQSGKRQVTSFNNQA
;
A
#
# COMPACT_ATOMS: atom_id res chain seq x y z
N MET A 1 10.01 -30.64 -15.86
CA MET A 1 9.97 -31.42 -17.13
C MET A 1 10.06 -30.43 -18.28
N ALA A 2 10.71 -30.73 -19.41
CA ALA A 2 10.75 -29.76 -20.52
C ALA A 2 9.46 -29.86 -21.35
N ILE A 3 8.88 -28.71 -21.71
CA ILE A 3 7.75 -28.62 -22.64
C ILE A 3 8.30 -28.58 -24.06
N PHE A 4 7.82 -29.49 -24.91
CA PHE A 4 8.22 -29.60 -26.32
C PHE A 4 7.07 -29.32 -27.29
N GLY A 5 5.83 -29.27 -26.79
CA GLY A 5 4.68 -28.87 -27.60
C GLY A 5 3.72 -27.98 -26.83
N SER A 6 3.02 -27.09 -27.53
CA SER A 6 2.00 -26.26 -26.93
C SER A 6 0.89 -25.87 -27.90
N GLY A 7 -0.30 -25.65 -27.35
CA GLY A 7 -1.50 -25.30 -28.13
C GLY A 7 -2.55 -24.56 -27.31
N ILE A 8 -3.57 -24.07 -28.01
CA ILE A 8 -4.63 -23.24 -27.40
C ILE A 8 -5.99 -23.90 -27.62
N MET A 9 -6.63 -24.27 -26.52
CA MET A 9 -8.05 -24.61 -26.50
C MET A 9 -8.88 -23.33 -26.35
N PHE A 10 -9.42 -22.84 -27.45
CA PHE A 10 -10.37 -21.73 -27.43
C PHE A 10 -11.75 -22.20 -26.98
N ARG A 11 -12.37 -21.44 -26.09
CA ARG A 11 -13.71 -21.68 -25.56
C ARG A 11 -14.58 -20.45 -25.70
N GLN A 12 -15.83 -20.67 -26.10
CA GLN A 12 -16.90 -19.67 -26.08
C GLN A 12 -18.15 -20.30 -25.45
N GLY A 13 -18.41 -19.99 -24.18
CA GLY A 13 -19.46 -20.67 -23.42
C GLY A 13 -19.20 -22.18 -23.37
N ASP A 14 -20.11 -22.99 -23.89
CA ASP A 14 -19.95 -24.46 -23.92
C ASP A 14 -19.41 -25.00 -25.24
N PHE A 15 -18.87 -24.12 -26.09
CA PHE A 15 -18.25 -24.52 -27.36
C PHE A 15 -16.74 -24.45 -27.29
N VAL A 16 -16.07 -25.44 -27.87
CA VAL A 16 -14.62 -25.47 -28.08
C VAL A 16 -14.29 -25.44 -29.58
N PHE A 17 -13.22 -24.77 -29.93
CA PHE A 17 -12.71 -24.75 -31.30
C PHE A 17 -11.73 -25.89 -31.53
N LEU A 18 -11.95 -26.66 -32.60
CA LEU A 18 -11.08 -27.79 -32.99
C LEU A 18 -10.74 -27.73 -34.49
N ILE A 19 -9.57 -28.27 -34.81
CA ILE A 19 -9.11 -28.54 -36.18
C ILE A 19 -9.07 -30.06 -36.42
N GLN A 20 -9.25 -30.48 -37.66
CA GLN A 20 -9.10 -31.85 -38.10
C GLN A 20 -7.75 -32.00 -38.82
N ARG A 21 -6.87 -32.81 -38.24
CA ARG A 21 -5.50 -33.01 -38.74
C ARG A 21 -5.51 -33.68 -40.11
N SER A 22 -4.59 -33.28 -41.00
CA SER A 22 -4.47 -33.87 -42.35
C SER A 22 -3.77 -35.22 -42.40
N ASP A 23 -2.95 -35.54 -41.40
CA ASP A 23 -2.12 -36.74 -41.36
C ASP A 23 -2.89 -38.00 -40.93
N ASP A 24 -3.75 -37.89 -39.91
CA ASP A 24 -4.51 -39.01 -39.35
C ASP A 24 -6.04 -38.80 -39.34
N GLY A 25 -6.53 -37.61 -39.69
CA GLY A 25 -7.95 -37.28 -39.76
C GLY A 25 -8.63 -37.11 -38.40
N THR A 26 -7.88 -37.10 -37.30
CA THR A 26 -8.41 -36.91 -35.94
C THR A 26 -8.57 -35.43 -35.58
N TRP A 27 -9.41 -35.14 -34.58
CA TRP A 27 -9.71 -33.77 -34.15
C TRP A 27 -8.98 -33.38 -32.86
N CYS A 28 -8.39 -32.18 -32.83
CA CYS A 28 -7.72 -31.62 -31.66
C CYS A 28 -7.78 -30.08 -31.64
N GLN A 29 -7.31 -29.48 -30.55
CA GLN A 29 -6.99 -28.06 -30.50
C GLN A 29 -5.83 -27.73 -31.45
N PRO A 30 -5.77 -26.50 -31.99
CA PRO A 30 -4.59 -26.04 -32.72
C PRO A 30 -3.37 -25.92 -31.81
N GLY A 31 -2.20 -26.22 -32.35
CA GLY A 31 -0.93 -26.20 -31.62
C GLY A 31 0.09 -27.22 -32.13
N GLY A 32 1.35 -26.98 -31.80
CA GLY A 32 2.47 -27.73 -32.38
C GLY A 32 3.72 -27.70 -31.52
N THR A 33 4.88 -27.71 -32.17
CA THR A 33 6.17 -27.92 -31.52
C THR A 33 6.72 -26.60 -31.00
N VAL A 34 7.30 -26.60 -29.80
CA VAL A 34 8.04 -25.44 -29.27
C VAL A 34 9.43 -25.43 -29.90
N GLU A 35 9.79 -24.33 -30.55
CA GLU A 35 11.11 -24.17 -31.17
C GLU A 35 12.22 -23.89 -30.14
N PRO A 36 13.50 -24.19 -30.46
CA PRO A 36 14.61 -23.89 -29.55
C PRO A 36 14.71 -22.41 -29.18
N GLY A 37 14.57 -22.10 -27.89
CA GLY A 37 14.61 -20.73 -27.36
C GLY A 37 13.25 -20.00 -27.38
N GLU A 38 12.20 -20.66 -27.85
CA GLU A 38 10.83 -20.15 -27.84
C GLU A 38 10.14 -20.47 -26.51
N LEU A 39 9.31 -19.56 -26.00
CA LEU A 39 8.44 -19.86 -24.87
C LEU A 39 7.23 -20.66 -25.35
N ALA A 40 6.74 -21.60 -24.54
CA ALA A 40 5.57 -22.41 -24.89
C ALA A 40 4.33 -21.57 -25.24
N ILE A 41 4.15 -20.40 -24.60
CA ILE A 41 3.06 -19.48 -24.90
C ILE A 41 3.20 -18.84 -26.29
N ASP A 42 4.43 -18.53 -26.71
CA ASP A 42 4.72 -17.94 -28.01
C ASP A 42 4.53 -18.98 -29.11
N ALA A 43 5.00 -20.21 -28.89
CA ALA A 43 4.75 -21.36 -29.76
C ALA A 43 3.25 -21.58 -29.96
N ALA A 44 2.47 -21.60 -28.88
CA ALA A 44 1.02 -21.77 -28.96
C ALA A 44 0.33 -20.68 -29.80
N ARG A 45 0.78 -19.41 -29.69
CA ARG A 45 0.25 -18.30 -30.51
C ARG A 45 0.68 -18.41 -31.97
N ARG A 46 1.95 -18.75 -32.23
CA ARG A 46 2.50 -18.95 -33.58
C ARG A 46 1.73 -20.05 -34.31
N GLU A 47 1.59 -21.21 -33.69
CA GLU A 47 0.90 -22.37 -34.27
C GLU A 47 -0.56 -22.06 -34.59
N VAL A 48 -1.28 -21.36 -33.70
CA VAL A 48 -2.66 -20.91 -34.01
C VAL A 48 -2.71 -19.96 -35.20
N LEU A 49 -1.75 -19.05 -35.32
CA LEU A 49 -1.68 -18.14 -36.47
C LEU A 49 -1.38 -18.93 -37.77
N GLU A 50 -0.51 -19.92 -37.71
CA GLU A 50 -0.08 -20.74 -38.85
C GLU A 50 -1.17 -21.71 -39.34
N GLU A 51 -1.80 -22.44 -38.42
CA GLU A 51 -2.80 -23.48 -38.73
C GLU A 51 -4.19 -22.88 -39.02
N VAL A 52 -4.52 -21.77 -38.36
CA VAL A 52 -5.90 -21.26 -38.30
C VAL A 52 -6.02 -19.83 -38.85
N GLY A 53 -4.91 -19.13 -39.08
CA GLY A 53 -4.92 -17.75 -39.58
C GLY A 53 -5.55 -16.75 -38.61
N TYR A 54 -5.65 -17.09 -37.33
CA TYR A 54 -6.25 -16.27 -36.29
C TYR A 54 -5.17 -15.72 -35.34
N GLN A 55 -5.01 -14.41 -35.31
CA GLN A 55 -4.13 -13.75 -34.34
C GLN A 55 -4.88 -13.51 -33.04
N TYR A 56 -4.46 -14.20 -31.97
CA TYR A 56 -4.98 -13.99 -30.63
C TYR A 56 -3.90 -13.40 -29.75
N ASP A 57 -4.15 -12.21 -29.19
CA ASP A 57 -3.26 -11.50 -28.26
C ASP A 57 -3.82 -11.44 -26.83
N GLY A 58 -4.99 -12.05 -26.60
CA GLY A 58 -5.63 -12.07 -25.28
C GLY A 58 -4.94 -12.98 -24.26
N PRO A 59 -5.42 -12.98 -23.00
CA PRO A 59 -4.84 -13.80 -21.93
C PRO A 59 -4.98 -15.30 -22.22
N LEU A 60 -3.96 -16.06 -21.80
CA LEU A 60 -3.90 -17.52 -21.91
C LEU A 60 -3.68 -18.11 -20.52
N THR A 61 -4.55 -19.04 -20.14
CA THR A 61 -4.48 -19.74 -18.85
C THR A 61 -3.90 -21.13 -19.04
N PRO A 62 -2.80 -21.53 -18.37
CA PRO A 62 -2.36 -22.92 -18.35
C PRO A 62 -3.49 -23.83 -17.91
N HIS A 63 -3.86 -24.80 -18.75
CA HIS A 63 -5.01 -25.66 -18.53
C HIS A 63 -4.60 -27.08 -18.14
N SER A 64 -3.59 -27.63 -18.80
CA SER A 64 -3.08 -28.98 -18.54
C SER A 64 -1.65 -29.14 -19.07
N VAL A 65 -0.88 -30.01 -18.42
CA VAL A 65 0.38 -30.55 -18.94
C VAL A 65 0.20 -32.05 -19.11
N TYR A 66 0.26 -32.54 -20.34
CA TYR A 66 0.17 -33.96 -20.64
C TYR A 66 1.44 -34.43 -21.35
N GLY A 67 2.24 -35.25 -20.67
CA GLY A 67 3.59 -35.54 -21.13
C GLY A 67 4.38 -34.23 -21.24
N ASP A 68 4.92 -33.96 -22.42
CA ASP A 68 5.68 -32.76 -22.76
C ASP A 68 4.84 -31.67 -23.45
N TYR A 69 3.51 -31.80 -23.44
CA TYR A 69 2.59 -30.89 -24.12
C TYR A 69 1.84 -30.00 -23.14
N LEU A 70 1.95 -28.68 -23.32
CA LEU A 70 1.23 -27.67 -22.54
C LEU A 70 0.02 -27.15 -23.31
N THR A 71 -1.18 -27.37 -22.78
CA THR A 71 -2.39 -26.75 -23.32
C THR A 71 -2.75 -25.49 -22.54
N PHE A 72 -2.89 -24.38 -23.25
CA PHE A 72 -3.50 -23.17 -22.74
C PHE A 72 -5.00 -23.15 -23.04
N ARG A 73 -5.78 -22.49 -22.19
CA ARG A 73 -7.18 -22.14 -22.46
C ARG A 73 -7.32 -20.65 -22.70
N ALA A 74 -8.07 -20.30 -23.74
CA ALA A 74 -8.49 -18.95 -24.07
C ALA A 74 -10.02 -18.87 -24.04
N GLU A 75 -10.58 -18.01 -23.19
CA GLU A 75 -12.00 -17.67 -23.26
C GLU A 75 -12.17 -16.51 -24.23
N VAL A 76 -12.99 -16.70 -25.27
CA VAL A 76 -13.26 -15.67 -26.28
C VAL A 76 -14.73 -15.24 -26.25
N PRO A 77 -15.02 -13.94 -26.43
CA PRO A 77 -16.39 -13.44 -26.41
C PRO A 77 -17.18 -13.91 -27.65
N GLU A 78 -16.50 -14.02 -28.78
CA GLU A 78 -17.09 -14.36 -30.07
C GLU A 78 -16.32 -15.49 -30.76
N LYS A 79 -17.04 -16.34 -31.47
CA LYS A 79 -16.47 -17.37 -32.32
C LYS A 79 -15.77 -16.71 -33.51
N PHE A 80 -14.57 -17.19 -33.84
CA PHE A 80 -13.86 -16.78 -35.04
C PHE A 80 -13.99 -17.83 -36.15
N GLU A 81 -13.77 -17.40 -37.39
CA GLU A 81 -13.68 -18.26 -38.56
C GLU A 81 -12.21 -18.56 -38.89
N ALA A 82 -11.91 -19.85 -39.11
CA ALA A 82 -10.58 -20.32 -39.42
C ALA A 82 -10.22 -20.14 -40.90
N LYS A 83 -8.96 -19.81 -41.17
CA LYS A 83 -8.34 -19.88 -42.50
C LYS A 83 -7.29 -20.97 -42.47
N LEU A 84 -7.67 -22.16 -42.93
CA LEU A 84 -6.83 -23.35 -42.86
C LEU A 84 -5.74 -23.35 -43.92
N ASN A 85 -4.65 -24.04 -43.58
CA ASN A 85 -3.55 -24.38 -44.47
C ASN A 85 -3.64 -25.89 -44.86
N ASP A 86 -2.58 -26.42 -45.49
CA ASP A 86 -2.53 -27.82 -45.95
C ASP A 86 -2.45 -28.86 -44.81
N GLU A 87 -2.24 -28.43 -43.55
CA GLU A 87 -2.10 -29.31 -42.37
C GLU A 87 -3.44 -29.64 -41.71
N SER A 88 -4.51 -28.93 -42.09
CA SER A 88 -5.85 -29.09 -41.54
C SER A 88 -6.89 -29.32 -42.63
N LEU A 89 -7.69 -30.38 -42.50
CA LEU A 89 -8.76 -30.73 -43.44
C LEU A 89 -10.06 -29.97 -43.19
N ALA A 90 -10.32 -29.64 -41.93
CA ALA A 90 -11.53 -28.98 -41.48
C ALA A 90 -11.29 -28.28 -40.13
N ALA A 91 -12.16 -27.34 -39.79
CA ALA A 91 -12.19 -26.70 -38.48
C ALA A 91 -13.62 -26.32 -38.10
N GLY A 92 -13.89 -26.24 -36.80
CA GLY A 92 -15.22 -25.92 -36.33
C GLY A 92 -15.30 -25.66 -34.83
N TRP A 93 -16.42 -25.04 -34.45
CA TRP A 93 -16.82 -24.87 -33.06
C TRP A 93 -17.81 -25.96 -32.69
N PHE A 94 -17.46 -26.78 -31.70
CA PHE A 94 -18.23 -27.94 -31.28
C PHE A 94 -18.68 -27.77 -29.84
N HIS A 95 -19.88 -28.22 -29.53
CA HIS A 95 -20.36 -28.21 -28.15
C HIS A 95 -19.58 -29.25 -27.35
N ILE A 96 -19.23 -28.96 -26.09
CA ILE A 96 -18.37 -29.83 -25.26
C ILE A 96 -18.97 -31.23 -25.04
N GLU A 97 -20.29 -31.35 -25.07
CA GLU A 97 -21.03 -32.62 -24.97
C GLU A 97 -21.30 -33.29 -26.33
N ASP A 98 -20.92 -32.66 -27.45
CA ASP A 98 -21.13 -33.17 -28.82
C ASP A 98 -19.87 -32.91 -29.67
N LEU A 99 -18.76 -33.48 -29.21
CA LEU A 99 -17.46 -33.36 -29.88
C LEU A 99 -17.39 -34.22 -31.14
N PRO A 100 -16.63 -33.78 -32.17
CA PRO A 100 -16.43 -34.55 -33.39
C PRO A 100 -15.62 -35.82 -33.09
N THR A 101 -15.73 -36.82 -33.97
CA THR A 101 -15.01 -38.09 -33.82
C THR A 101 -14.28 -38.47 -35.11
N PRO A 102 -13.13 -39.16 -35.02
CA PRO A 102 -12.37 -39.48 -33.80
C PRO A 102 -11.59 -38.27 -33.25
N LEU A 103 -11.46 -38.18 -31.92
CA LEU A 103 -10.54 -37.22 -31.28
C LEU A 103 -9.10 -37.76 -31.31
N HIS A 104 -8.14 -36.86 -31.42
CA HIS A 104 -6.72 -37.19 -31.28
C HIS A 104 -6.49 -37.74 -29.86
N GLN A 105 -5.83 -38.89 -29.74
CA GLN A 105 -5.78 -39.65 -28.48
C GLN A 105 -5.22 -38.83 -27.29
N PRO A 106 -4.06 -38.14 -27.40
CA PRO A 106 -3.59 -37.22 -26.36
C PRO A 106 -4.58 -36.12 -25.97
N PHE A 107 -5.34 -35.58 -26.94
CA PHE A 107 -6.35 -34.55 -26.66
C PHE A 107 -7.54 -35.14 -25.90
N ALA A 108 -8.01 -36.33 -26.28
CA ALA A 108 -9.07 -37.02 -25.55
C ALA A 108 -8.65 -37.36 -24.10
N GLU A 109 -7.41 -37.77 -23.90
CA GLU A 109 -6.84 -38.04 -22.57
C GLU A 109 -6.72 -36.76 -21.74
N MET A 110 -6.29 -35.65 -22.36
CA MET A 110 -6.28 -34.34 -21.72
C MET A 110 -7.68 -33.90 -21.27
N LEU A 111 -8.71 -34.04 -22.13
CA LEU A 111 -10.10 -33.71 -21.76
C LEU A 111 -10.65 -34.55 -20.59
N ALA A 112 -10.12 -35.75 -20.40
CA ALA A 112 -10.50 -36.61 -19.27
C ALA A 112 -9.79 -36.23 -17.96
N GLN A 113 -8.76 -35.38 -18.00
CA GLN A 113 -8.04 -34.92 -16.82
C GLN A 113 -8.69 -33.70 -16.20
N GLN A 114 -8.45 -33.53 -14.90
CA GLN A 114 -8.83 -32.31 -14.21
C GLN A 114 -7.92 -31.17 -14.68
N ALA A 115 -8.51 -30.01 -14.93
CA ALA A 115 -7.77 -28.80 -15.23
C ALA A 115 -6.85 -28.42 -14.06
N LEU A 116 -5.68 -27.86 -14.39
CA LEU A 116 -4.74 -27.36 -13.39
C LEU A 116 -5.41 -26.33 -12.48
N ASN A 117 -5.16 -26.44 -11.18
CA ASN A 117 -5.48 -25.40 -10.20
C ASN A 117 -4.29 -24.44 -10.00
N GLU A 118 -4.51 -23.37 -9.24
CA GLU A 118 -3.50 -22.33 -9.02
C GLU A 118 -2.26 -22.87 -8.30
N THR A 119 -2.42 -23.84 -7.39
CA THR A 119 -1.33 -24.44 -6.64
C THR A 119 -0.46 -25.33 -7.53
N GLU A 120 -1.06 -26.03 -8.49
CA GLU A 120 -0.34 -26.84 -9.48
C GLU A 120 0.42 -25.94 -10.47
N VAL A 121 -0.20 -24.86 -10.97
CA VAL A 121 0.50 -23.87 -11.81
C VAL A 121 1.67 -23.24 -11.06
N ALA A 122 1.47 -22.87 -9.79
CA ALA A 122 2.54 -22.36 -8.92
C ALA A 122 3.72 -23.34 -8.81
N ALA A 123 3.44 -24.63 -8.61
CA ALA A 123 4.47 -25.66 -8.51
C ALA A 123 5.25 -25.83 -9.83
N LEU A 124 4.55 -25.79 -10.97
CA LEU A 124 5.18 -25.88 -12.29
C LEU A 124 6.02 -24.64 -12.64
N ILE A 125 5.67 -23.45 -12.13
CA ILE A 125 6.55 -22.26 -12.25
C ILE A 125 7.79 -22.45 -11.37
N ALA A 126 7.61 -22.91 -10.14
CA ALA A 126 8.70 -23.09 -9.17
C ALA A 126 9.73 -24.14 -9.63
N ASP A 127 9.30 -25.22 -10.26
CA ASP A 127 10.19 -26.27 -10.80
C ASP A 127 10.75 -25.95 -12.20
N GLY A 128 10.33 -24.84 -12.80
CA GLY A 128 10.78 -24.36 -14.10
C GLY A 128 10.12 -25.04 -15.31
N THR A 129 9.09 -25.86 -15.12
CA THR A 129 8.30 -26.44 -16.22
C THR A 129 7.46 -25.38 -16.93
N LEU A 130 6.92 -24.40 -16.20
CA LEU A 130 6.28 -23.20 -16.76
C LEU A 130 7.19 -21.99 -16.60
N SER A 131 7.13 -21.08 -17.58
CA SER A 131 7.79 -19.78 -17.48
C SER A 131 7.09 -18.89 -16.44
N SER A 132 7.80 -17.92 -15.91
CA SER A 132 7.23 -16.80 -15.16
C SER A 132 7.24 -15.55 -16.04
N PRO A 133 6.18 -14.74 -16.09
CA PRO A 133 4.89 -14.96 -15.43
C PRO A 133 3.95 -15.91 -16.18
N GLN A 134 2.90 -16.38 -15.50
CA GLN A 134 1.71 -16.98 -16.11
C GLN A 134 0.46 -16.18 -15.77
N TYR A 135 -0.45 -16.01 -16.72
CA TYR A 135 -1.81 -15.55 -16.42
C TYR A 135 -2.66 -16.76 -16.05
N PHE A 136 -3.38 -16.69 -14.93
CA PHE A 136 -4.26 -17.76 -14.47
C PHE A 136 -5.64 -17.21 -14.12
N ILE A 137 -6.60 -17.38 -15.05
CA ILE A 137 -8.02 -17.01 -14.94
C ILE A 137 -8.27 -15.50 -14.80
N ASN A 138 -7.86 -14.89 -13.68
CA ASN A 138 -8.07 -13.48 -13.33
C ASN A 138 -6.87 -12.84 -12.63
N MET A 139 -5.75 -13.55 -12.51
CA MET A 139 -4.56 -13.07 -11.83
C MET A 139 -3.30 -13.45 -12.60
N TRP A 140 -2.23 -12.68 -12.42
CA TRP A 140 -0.90 -13.05 -12.86
C TRP A 140 -0.14 -13.76 -11.74
N MET A 141 0.69 -14.73 -12.10
CA MET A 141 1.51 -15.52 -11.19
C MET A 141 2.98 -15.31 -11.55
N PHE A 142 3.73 -14.66 -10.66
CA PHE A 142 5.15 -14.37 -10.84
C PHE A 142 5.98 -15.16 -9.83
N ALA A 143 7.08 -15.76 -10.27
CA ALA A 143 8.14 -16.18 -9.36
C ALA A 143 8.93 -14.95 -8.91
N ILE A 144 8.96 -14.71 -7.59
CA ILE A 144 9.71 -13.59 -7.00
C ILE A 144 10.61 -14.09 -5.86
N ARG A 145 11.75 -13.44 -5.68
CA ARG A 145 12.65 -13.67 -4.55
C ARG A 145 12.07 -12.99 -3.32
N VAL A 146 11.93 -13.72 -2.22
CA VAL A 146 11.51 -13.16 -0.93
C VAL A 146 12.72 -12.65 -0.16
N THR A 147 13.78 -13.46 -0.09
CA THR A 147 15.01 -13.12 0.65
C THR A 147 16.19 -13.97 0.19
N GLY A 148 17.40 -13.43 0.34
CA GLY A 148 18.66 -14.19 0.21
C GLY A 148 19.29 -14.48 1.57
N THR A 149 20.15 -15.49 1.65
CA THR A 149 20.90 -15.83 2.88
C THR A 149 22.40 -15.59 2.72
N GLY A 150 23.14 -15.64 3.83
CA GLY A 150 24.57 -15.39 3.85
C GLY A 150 24.92 -13.90 3.88
N VAL A 151 26.14 -13.57 3.42
CA VAL A 151 26.67 -12.20 3.44
C VAL A 151 26.19 -11.41 2.23
N THR A 152 25.65 -10.21 2.47
CA THR A 152 25.15 -9.28 1.44
C THR A 152 25.53 -7.84 1.79
N TRP A 153 25.83 -7.02 0.78
CA TRP A 153 26.07 -5.59 0.93
C TRP A 153 24.76 -4.80 0.88
N ARG A 154 24.51 -3.94 1.88
CA ARG A 154 23.39 -2.99 1.90
C ARG A 154 23.88 -1.62 1.43
N SER A 155 23.56 -1.24 0.20
CA SER A 155 24.03 0.03 -0.39
C SER A 155 23.52 1.27 0.34
N ALA A 156 22.24 1.27 0.73
CA ALA A 156 21.61 2.39 1.44
C ALA A 156 22.29 2.69 2.78
N ASP A 157 22.68 1.63 3.51
CA ASP A 157 23.30 1.74 4.83
C ASP A 157 24.84 1.64 4.79
N GLN A 158 25.41 1.44 3.60
CA GLN A 158 26.84 1.21 3.35
C GLN A 158 27.49 0.19 4.31
N GLN A 159 26.83 -0.96 4.53
CA GLN A 159 27.31 -1.98 5.47
C GLN A 159 27.14 -3.42 4.96
N MET A 160 28.02 -4.31 5.44
CA MET A 160 27.86 -5.76 5.22
C MET A 160 26.83 -6.32 6.20
N THR A 161 26.01 -7.25 5.72
CA THR A 161 24.94 -7.88 6.50
C THR A 161 25.01 -9.39 6.33
N PHE A 162 24.83 -10.15 7.40
CA PHE A 162 24.77 -11.61 7.38
C PHE A 162 23.42 -12.10 7.88
N ARG A 163 22.80 -12.99 7.10
CA ARG A 163 21.59 -13.73 7.47
C ARG A 163 21.92 -15.20 7.59
N ASN A 164 21.65 -15.76 8.75
CA ASN A 164 21.93 -17.16 9.01
C ASN A 164 20.96 -18.05 8.20
N PRO A 165 21.44 -18.91 7.28
CA PRO A 165 20.55 -19.82 6.54
C PRO A 165 19.64 -20.67 7.44
N ASP A 166 20.11 -21.03 8.64
CA ASP A 166 19.33 -21.83 9.60
C ASP A 166 18.06 -21.12 10.10
N ASP A 167 17.98 -19.80 9.97
CA ASP A 167 16.80 -19.01 10.37
C ASP A 167 15.80 -18.80 9.23
N TYR A 168 16.25 -18.89 7.97
CA TYR A 168 15.49 -18.47 6.79
C TYR A 168 15.15 -19.63 5.84
N LEU A 169 15.96 -20.70 5.80
CA LEU A 169 15.77 -21.84 4.89
C LEU A 169 15.01 -23.00 5.58
N THR A 170 14.04 -22.66 6.43
CA THR A 170 13.28 -23.61 7.24
C THR A 170 11.85 -23.74 6.74
N PRO A 171 11.20 -24.91 6.92
CA PRO A 171 9.77 -25.07 6.63
C PRO A 171 8.91 -24.04 7.36
N GLU A 172 9.27 -23.68 8.59
CA GLU A 172 8.58 -22.68 9.39
C GLU A 172 8.67 -21.28 8.76
N PHE A 173 9.84 -20.90 8.22
CA PHE A 173 9.99 -19.62 7.51
C PHE A 173 9.15 -19.61 6.22
N LEU A 174 9.20 -20.68 5.42
CA LEU A 174 8.38 -20.82 4.20
C LEU A 174 6.89 -20.70 4.51
N GLN A 175 6.41 -21.32 5.60
CA GLN A 175 5.02 -21.19 6.01
C GLN A 175 4.62 -19.74 6.30
N ARG A 176 5.52 -18.93 6.86
CA ARG A 176 5.27 -17.51 7.15
C ARG A 176 5.22 -16.63 5.89
N VAL A 177 5.74 -17.10 4.76
CA VAL A 177 5.66 -16.38 3.48
C VAL A 177 4.26 -16.47 2.89
N ALA A 178 3.52 -17.54 3.18
CA ALA A 178 2.16 -17.71 2.67
C ALA A 178 1.22 -16.61 3.19
N GLY A 179 0.62 -15.86 2.27
CA GLY A 179 -0.29 -14.76 2.57
C GLY A 179 0.38 -13.41 2.79
N LEU A 180 1.71 -13.30 2.66
CA LEU A 180 2.38 -12.01 2.77
C LEU A 180 1.85 -11.03 1.71
N PRO A 181 1.59 -9.76 2.07
CA PRO A 181 1.28 -8.72 1.11
C PRO A 181 2.44 -8.54 0.12
N LEU A 182 2.08 -8.48 -1.16
CA LEU A 182 2.98 -7.96 -2.19
C LEU A 182 2.55 -6.53 -2.48
N ILE A 183 3.50 -5.61 -2.37
CA ILE A 183 3.25 -4.19 -2.56
C ILE A 183 4.11 -3.60 -3.66
N TRP A 184 3.66 -2.49 -4.21
CA TRP A 184 4.45 -1.66 -5.11
C TRP A 184 5.15 -0.55 -4.34
N LEU A 185 6.49 -0.54 -4.38
CA LEU A 185 7.37 0.36 -3.62
C LEU A 185 7.24 0.29 -2.10
N HIS A 186 8.32 0.64 -1.42
CA HIS A 186 8.33 0.71 0.04
C HIS A 186 7.56 1.94 0.56
N PRO A 187 6.83 1.81 1.68
CA PRO A 187 6.36 2.97 2.42
C PRO A 187 7.55 3.67 3.10
N GLU A 188 7.51 4.99 3.24
CA GLU A 188 8.61 5.75 3.88
C GLU A 188 8.89 5.28 5.32
N LYS A 189 7.85 4.85 6.04
CA LYS A 189 7.93 4.31 7.41
C LYS A 189 8.33 2.83 7.47
N ASN A 190 8.67 2.22 6.34
CA ASN A 190 9.04 0.81 6.11
C ASN A 190 7.98 -0.25 6.44
N THR A 191 7.04 -0.03 7.36
CA THR A 191 5.95 -0.97 7.66
C THR A 191 4.63 -0.54 7.07
N LEU A 192 3.77 -1.51 6.75
CA LEU A 192 2.40 -1.22 6.31
C LEU A 192 1.50 -0.81 7.49
N ASP A 193 0.73 0.24 7.26
CA ASP A 193 -0.47 0.56 8.00
C ASP A 193 -1.70 0.44 7.07
N SER A 194 -2.89 0.82 7.54
CA SER A 194 -4.12 0.70 6.77
C SER A 194 -4.10 1.50 5.46
N ASP A 195 -3.50 2.70 5.47
CA ASP A 195 -3.47 3.57 4.30
C ASP A 195 -2.41 3.11 3.31
N GLU A 196 -1.22 2.75 3.80
CA GLU A 196 -0.13 2.21 2.97
C GLU A 196 -0.53 0.88 2.33
N PHE A 197 -1.21 0.00 3.07
CA PHE A 197 -1.72 -1.26 2.51
C PHE A 197 -2.72 -0.99 1.38
N ALA A 198 -3.73 -0.15 1.61
CA ALA A 198 -4.76 0.14 0.62
C ALA A 198 -4.19 0.77 -0.67
N LYS A 199 -3.18 1.63 -0.51
CA LYS A 199 -2.52 2.32 -1.63
C LYS A 199 -1.61 1.39 -2.43
N ARG A 200 -0.82 0.55 -1.78
CA ARG A 200 0.33 -0.13 -2.42
C ARG A 200 0.12 -1.59 -2.73
N VAL A 201 -0.87 -2.26 -2.13
CA VAL A 201 -1.06 -3.69 -2.34
C VAL A 201 -1.46 -3.98 -3.79
N ILE A 202 -0.67 -4.85 -4.42
CA ILE A 202 -0.88 -5.34 -5.80
C ILE A 202 -1.24 -6.83 -5.81
N GLY A 203 -0.96 -7.53 -4.71
CA GLY A 203 -1.07 -8.97 -4.66
C GLY A 203 -0.70 -9.59 -3.33
N THR A 204 -0.51 -10.90 -3.35
CA THR A 204 -0.11 -11.68 -2.17
C THR A 204 0.77 -12.85 -2.56
N LEU A 205 1.61 -13.31 -1.62
CA LEU A 205 2.53 -14.42 -1.84
C LEU A 205 1.93 -15.76 -1.43
N THR A 206 2.36 -16.80 -2.12
CA THR A 206 1.99 -18.20 -1.87
C THR A 206 3.10 -19.12 -2.36
N ASN A 207 3.03 -20.42 -2.03
CA ASN A 207 3.87 -21.47 -2.62
C ASN A 207 5.37 -21.13 -2.62
N SER A 208 5.94 -20.85 -1.44
CA SER A 208 7.36 -20.54 -1.32
C SER A 208 8.24 -21.79 -1.32
N TRP A 209 9.45 -21.69 -1.87
CA TRP A 209 10.45 -22.75 -1.90
C TRP A 209 11.86 -22.20 -1.63
N VAL A 210 12.78 -23.11 -1.28
CA VAL A 210 14.22 -22.82 -1.21
C VAL A 210 14.82 -23.15 -2.58
N ALA A 211 15.43 -22.15 -3.22
CA ALA A 211 16.14 -22.33 -4.48
C ALA A 211 17.56 -22.88 -4.24
N ASP A 212 18.14 -23.51 -5.27
CA ASP A 212 19.45 -24.18 -5.20
C ASP A 212 20.61 -23.25 -4.77
N ASN A 213 20.45 -21.94 -4.95
CA ASN A 213 21.41 -20.92 -4.57
C ASN A 213 21.28 -20.44 -3.11
N GLY A 214 20.42 -21.06 -2.30
CA GLY A 214 20.21 -20.68 -0.89
C GLY A 214 19.34 -19.44 -0.70
N GLU A 215 18.50 -19.11 -1.68
CA GLU A 215 17.50 -18.06 -1.60
C GLU A 215 16.11 -18.64 -1.35
N VAL A 216 15.23 -17.84 -0.74
CA VAL A 216 13.80 -18.16 -0.63
C VAL A 216 13.07 -17.43 -1.75
N TRP A 217 12.33 -18.19 -2.54
CA TRP A 217 11.47 -17.71 -3.60
C TRP A 217 10.00 -18.04 -3.29
N ALA A 218 9.08 -17.31 -3.91
CA ALA A 218 7.65 -17.54 -3.77
C ALA A 218 6.89 -17.14 -5.03
N ILE A 219 5.65 -17.61 -5.13
CA ILE A 219 4.73 -17.20 -6.17
C ILE A 219 3.91 -16.00 -5.69
N ALA A 220 4.04 -14.90 -6.41
CA ALA A 220 3.25 -13.70 -6.27
C ALA A 220 1.99 -13.80 -7.13
N ARG A 221 0.82 -13.77 -6.49
CA ARG A 221 -0.49 -13.60 -7.15
C ARG A 221 -0.78 -12.12 -7.27
N VAL A 222 -0.67 -11.58 -8.48
CA VAL A 222 -0.82 -10.15 -8.80
C VAL A 222 -2.15 -9.94 -9.52
N TYR A 223 -3.00 -9.09 -8.95
CA TYR A 223 -4.31 -8.73 -9.54
C TYR A 223 -4.30 -7.35 -10.20
N ASP A 224 -3.32 -6.52 -9.84
CA ASP A 224 -3.14 -5.20 -10.44
C ASP A 224 -2.51 -5.37 -11.83
N ALA A 225 -3.28 -5.04 -12.88
CA ALA A 225 -2.91 -5.29 -14.26
C ALA A 225 -1.76 -4.41 -14.74
N GLU A 226 -1.72 -3.14 -14.29
CA GLU A 226 -0.66 -2.19 -14.66
C GLU A 226 0.67 -2.62 -14.01
N ALA A 227 0.61 -2.99 -12.73
CA ALA A 227 1.75 -3.58 -12.03
C ALA A 227 2.27 -4.85 -12.72
N ALA A 228 1.37 -5.75 -13.13
CA ALA A 228 1.74 -6.98 -13.81
C ALA A 228 2.41 -6.73 -15.17
N GLU A 229 1.91 -5.77 -15.96
CA GLU A 229 2.53 -5.39 -17.24
C GLU A 229 3.96 -4.87 -17.04
N ILE A 230 4.17 -4.02 -16.03
CA ILE A 230 5.49 -3.49 -15.69
C ILE A 230 6.41 -4.62 -15.23
N MET A 231 5.94 -5.51 -14.35
CA MET A 231 6.72 -6.66 -13.88
C MET A 231 7.07 -7.66 -14.99
N ALA A 232 6.22 -7.81 -16.00
CA ALA A 232 6.47 -8.70 -17.12
C ALA A 232 7.49 -8.15 -18.11
N THR A 233 7.58 -6.81 -18.25
CA THR A 233 8.39 -6.15 -19.29
C THR A 233 9.65 -5.48 -18.78
N ARG A 234 9.82 -5.35 -17.46
CA ARG A 234 10.96 -4.65 -16.85
C ARG A 234 11.76 -5.55 -15.93
N GLN A 235 13.07 -5.36 -15.95
CA GLN A 235 13.98 -6.01 -15.01
C GLN A 235 13.83 -5.34 -13.64
N LEU A 236 13.25 -6.07 -12.68
CA LEU A 236 12.92 -5.57 -11.35
C LEU A 236 13.44 -6.51 -10.27
N SER A 237 13.47 -6.00 -9.05
CA SER A 237 13.83 -6.75 -7.87
C SER A 237 12.80 -6.62 -6.76
N THR A 238 13.13 -7.24 -5.64
CA THR A 238 12.28 -7.32 -4.47
C THR A 238 13.03 -6.82 -3.24
N SER A 239 12.27 -6.31 -2.29
CA SER A 239 12.80 -5.88 -1.01
C SER A 239 11.79 -6.22 0.10
N PRO A 240 12.08 -7.19 0.98
CA PRO A 240 11.21 -7.55 2.08
C PRO A 240 11.39 -6.59 3.25
N THR A 241 10.30 -6.34 3.96
CA THR A 241 10.34 -5.69 5.27
C THR A 241 10.18 -6.72 6.36
N VAL A 242 11.12 -6.70 7.32
CA VAL A 242 11.09 -7.53 8.51
C VAL A 242 11.27 -6.70 9.79
N LYS A 243 10.71 -7.18 10.89
CA LYS A 243 11.02 -6.65 12.24
C LYS A 243 11.73 -7.71 13.06
N PHE A 244 12.63 -7.25 13.92
CA PHE A 244 13.42 -8.09 14.81
C PHE A 244 13.13 -7.71 16.27
N VAL A 245 13.03 -8.70 17.16
CA VAL A 245 12.95 -8.46 18.61
C VAL A 245 14.27 -7.87 19.12
N GLU A 246 15.38 -8.48 18.68
CA GLU A 246 16.72 -8.07 19.05
C GLU A 246 17.28 -7.08 18.02
N VAL A 247 17.99 -6.07 18.50
CA VAL A 247 18.76 -5.19 17.62
C VAL A 247 19.83 -6.03 16.92
N PRO A 248 19.94 -5.97 15.57
CA PRO A 248 20.98 -6.68 14.84
C PRO A 248 22.37 -6.39 15.42
N LYS A 249 23.19 -7.43 15.57
CA LYS A 249 24.48 -7.34 16.25
C LYS A 249 25.57 -7.05 15.23
N SER A 250 26.30 -5.95 15.42
CA SER A 250 27.49 -5.68 14.61
C SER A 250 28.70 -6.41 15.20
N ILE A 251 29.31 -7.29 14.42
CA ILE A 251 30.59 -7.94 14.75
C ILE A 251 31.68 -7.44 13.79
N ILE A 252 32.95 -7.53 14.19
CA ILE A 252 34.08 -7.19 13.30
C ILE A 252 34.63 -8.49 12.72
N VAL A 253 34.65 -8.60 11.39
CA VAL A 253 35.24 -9.72 10.64
C VAL A 253 36.30 -9.13 9.72
N ASP A 254 37.55 -9.57 9.85
CA ASP A 254 38.69 -9.09 9.04
C ASP A 254 38.85 -7.55 9.00
N GLY A 255 38.54 -6.89 10.12
CA GLY A 255 38.63 -5.43 10.26
C GLY A 255 37.45 -4.66 9.64
N GLN A 256 36.43 -5.34 9.12
CA GLN A 256 35.20 -4.74 8.59
C GLN A 256 34.00 -5.05 9.50
N PRO A 257 33.08 -4.09 9.69
CA PRO A 257 31.84 -4.34 10.42
C PRO A 257 30.89 -5.21 9.58
N LEU A 258 30.36 -6.26 10.21
CA LEU A 258 29.35 -7.16 9.69
C LEU A 258 28.14 -7.16 10.61
N LEU A 259 26.99 -6.72 10.09
CA LEU A 259 25.73 -6.72 10.81
C LEU A 259 25.08 -8.11 10.72
N VAL A 260 24.97 -8.82 11.84
CA VAL A 260 24.28 -10.10 11.92
C VAL A 260 22.81 -9.86 12.23
N GLU A 261 21.95 -10.14 11.25
CA GLU A 261 20.50 -10.07 11.42
C GLU A 261 20.01 -11.33 12.17
N PRO A 262 19.20 -11.16 13.24
CA PRO A 262 18.60 -12.29 13.93
C PRO A 262 17.43 -12.87 13.10
N SER A 263 16.82 -13.96 13.59
CA SER A 263 15.57 -14.45 13.03
C SER A 263 14.47 -13.38 13.13
N PRO A 264 13.72 -13.11 12.04
CA PRO A 264 12.70 -12.07 12.04
C PRO A 264 11.49 -12.46 12.89
N GLU A 265 11.00 -11.53 13.71
CA GLU A 265 9.75 -11.64 14.47
C GLU A 265 8.53 -11.47 13.55
N LEU A 266 8.60 -10.47 12.67
CA LEU A 266 7.56 -10.17 11.69
C LEU A 266 8.17 -10.18 10.29
N LEU A 267 7.50 -10.88 9.38
CA LEU A 267 7.59 -10.66 7.94
C LEU A 267 6.39 -9.79 7.57
N ASP A 268 6.62 -8.54 7.22
CA ASP A 268 5.55 -7.55 7.04
C ASP A 268 4.97 -7.61 5.62
N HIS A 269 5.86 -7.50 4.63
CA HIS A 269 5.52 -7.55 3.21
C HIS A 269 6.77 -7.76 2.36
N VAL A 270 6.56 -7.98 1.05
CA VAL A 270 7.60 -7.86 0.03
C VAL A 270 7.20 -6.75 -0.92
N ALA A 271 8.11 -5.80 -1.16
CA ALA A 271 7.92 -4.73 -2.12
C ALA A 271 8.62 -5.04 -3.45
N ILE A 272 7.95 -4.74 -4.57
CA ILE A 272 8.59 -4.64 -5.88
C ILE A 272 9.34 -3.30 -5.96
N CYS A 273 10.59 -3.36 -6.42
CA CYS A 273 11.48 -2.20 -6.53
C CYS A 273 12.41 -2.36 -7.75
N GLU A 274 13.00 -1.27 -8.21
CA GLU A 274 13.97 -1.32 -9.31
C GLU A 274 15.21 -2.14 -8.91
N GLN A 275 15.81 -1.80 -7.77
CA GLN A 275 17.00 -2.46 -7.25
C GLN A 275 16.74 -2.95 -5.83
N GLY A 276 16.95 -4.24 -5.62
CA GLY A 276 16.79 -4.88 -4.33
C GLY A 276 18.10 -4.84 -3.56
N VAL A 277 17.99 -4.79 -2.23
CA VAL A 277 19.12 -4.93 -1.30
C VAL A 277 19.90 -6.25 -1.55
N TRP A 278 19.23 -7.25 -2.12
CA TRP A 278 19.70 -8.62 -2.31
C TRP A 278 20.45 -8.86 -3.61
N ASP A 279 20.39 -7.90 -4.53
CA ASP A 279 21.07 -8.02 -5.81
C ASP A 279 22.59 -7.91 -5.66
N LYS A 280 23.12 -7.59 -4.47
CA LYS A 280 24.57 -7.53 -4.20
C LYS A 280 25.32 -6.62 -5.19
N LEU A 281 24.68 -5.51 -5.59
CA LEU A 281 25.15 -4.57 -6.62
C LEU A 281 25.21 -5.15 -8.05
N LEU A 282 24.55 -6.29 -8.29
CA LEU A 282 24.37 -6.90 -9.61
C LEU A 282 23.02 -6.47 -10.22
N ALA A 283 22.72 -6.96 -11.41
CA ALA A 283 21.45 -6.70 -12.07
C ALA A 283 20.25 -7.11 -11.18
N PRO A 284 19.13 -6.37 -11.24
CA PRO A 284 17.97 -6.70 -10.44
C PRO A 284 17.38 -8.03 -10.90
N THR A 285 17.37 -9.02 -9.99
CA THR A 285 16.93 -10.39 -10.29
C THR A 285 15.88 -10.91 -9.32
N GLY A 286 15.27 -10.02 -8.53
CA GLY A 286 14.24 -10.38 -7.56
C GLY A 286 12.88 -10.74 -8.17
N VAL A 287 12.60 -10.37 -9.42
CA VAL A 287 11.39 -10.78 -10.16
C VAL A 287 11.82 -11.59 -11.38
N LYS A 288 11.39 -12.85 -11.47
CA LYS A 288 11.65 -13.69 -12.64
C LYS A 288 10.63 -13.38 -13.72
N SER A 289 11.12 -12.90 -14.87
CA SER A 289 10.33 -12.77 -16.09
C SER A 289 11.13 -13.33 -17.27
N ASP A 290 10.69 -14.48 -17.77
CA ASP A 290 11.29 -15.17 -18.91
C ASP A 290 10.91 -14.53 -20.25
N SER A 291 9.94 -13.61 -20.24
CA SER A 291 9.49 -12.82 -21.40
C SER A 291 10.38 -11.62 -21.70
N ILE A 292 11.34 -11.30 -20.83
CA ILE A 292 12.22 -10.14 -20.99
C ILE A 292 13.43 -10.53 -21.86
N PRO A 293 13.73 -9.80 -22.95
CA PRO A 293 14.93 -10.03 -23.75
C PRO A 293 16.21 -9.83 -22.91
N ASN A 294 17.27 -10.60 -23.18
CA ASN A 294 18.57 -10.54 -22.48
C ASN A 294 19.26 -9.15 -22.45
N GLU A 295 18.81 -8.19 -23.26
CA GLU A 295 19.36 -6.83 -23.37
C GLU A 295 18.48 -5.75 -22.73
N ALA A 296 17.50 -6.13 -21.90
CA ALA A 296 16.52 -5.20 -21.36
C ALA A 296 17.14 -4.01 -20.60
N GLU A 297 16.56 -2.82 -20.83
CA GLU A 297 16.97 -1.58 -20.19
C GLU A 297 16.82 -1.68 -18.67
N ILE A 298 17.95 -1.59 -17.95
CA ILE A 298 17.96 -1.21 -16.55
C ILE A 298 17.37 0.21 -16.50
N MET A 299 16.21 0.37 -15.87
CA MET A 299 15.59 1.68 -15.70
C MET A 299 16.38 2.52 -14.69
N ASP A 300 16.20 3.83 -14.78
CA ASP A 300 16.72 4.80 -13.82
C ASP A 300 15.64 5.12 -12.77
N GLU A 301 16.06 5.37 -11.53
CA GLU A 301 15.21 5.52 -10.33
C GLU A 301 14.15 6.60 -10.52
N GLU A 302 14.49 7.71 -11.19
CA GLU A 302 13.55 8.79 -11.50
C GLU A 302 12.40 8.32 -12.41
N LYS A 303 12.72 7.56 -13.46
CA LYS A 303 11.71 7.02 -14.38
C LYS A 303 10.85 5.95 -13.71
N PHE A 304 11.42 5.17 -12.79
CA PHE A 304 10.66 4.19 -12.02
C PHE A 304 9.64 4.85 -11.10
N VAL A 305 10.06 5.90 -10.37
CA VAL A 305 9.17 6.70 -9.53
C VAL A 305 8.11 7.43 -10.35
N GLU A 306 8.46 7.93 -11.55
CA GLU A 306 7.48 8.55 -12.45
C GLU A 306 6.42 7.56 -12.93
N LEU A 307 6.85 6.36 -13.37
CA LEU A 307 5.94 5.30 -13.79
C LEU A 307 5.03 4.86 -12.63
N PHE A 308 5.59 4.79 -11.43
CA PHE A 308 4.84 4.51 -10.21
C PHE A 308 3.79 5.58 -9.94
N ASN A 309 4.17 6.85 -9.93
CA ASN A 309 3.22 7.94 -9.69
C ASN A 309 2.10 7.91 -10.72
N LYS A 310 2.41 7.62 -11.99
CA LYS A 310 1.41 7.46 -13.04
C LYS A 310 0.44 6.31 -12.77
N CYS A 311 0.95 5.16 -12.33
CA CYS A 311 0.15 3.98 -11.99
C CYS A 311 -0.73 4.24 -10.75
N MET A 312 -0.17 4.90 -9.74
CA MET A 312 -0.89 5.35 -8.54
C MET A 312 -1.98 6.38 -8.88
N ASP A 313 -1.68 7.36 -9.72
CA ASP A 313 -2.63 8.37 -10.17
C ASP A 313 -3.76 7.75 -10.98
N ALA A 314 -3.46 6.79 -11.87
CA ALA A 314 -4.47 6.04 -12.62
C ALA A 314 -5.39 5.24 -11.69
N ARG A 315 -4.81 4.57 -10.68
CA ARG A 315 -5.55 3.82 -9.66
C ARG A 315 -6.44 4.74 -8.80
N MET A 316 -5.90 5.88 -8.35
CA MET A 316 -6.65 6.87 -7.57
C MET A 316 -7.78 7.48 -8.41
N ALA A 317 -7.53 7.84 -9.65
CA ALA A 317 -8.55 8.35 -10.57
C ALA A 317 -9.65 7.33 -10.83
N LYS A 318 -9.31 6.04 -10.96
CA LYS A 318 -10.29 4.96 -11.10
C LYS A 318 -11.15 4.81 -9.83
N ALA A 319 -10.53 4.86 -8.65
CA ALA A 319 -11.24 4.82 -7.38
C ALA A 319 -12.18 6.02 -7.20
N ASP A 320 -11.74 7.22 -7.58
CA ASP A 320 -12.56 8.43 -7.56
C ASP A 320 -13.73 8.35 -8.56
N ALA A 321 -13.50 7.80 -9.75
CA ALA A 321 -14.54 7.59 -10.75
C ALA A 321 -15.58 6.55 -10.28
N GLU A 322 -15.14 5.44 -9.70
CA GLU A 322 -16.04 4.43 -9.11
C GLU A 322 -16.82 5.00 -7.92
N ALA A 323 -16.20 5.80 -7.07
CA ALA A 323 -16.87 6.49 -5.97
C ALA A 323 -17.91 7.50 -6.48
N ALA A 324 -17.59 8.23 -7.56
CA ALA A 324 -18.53 9.15 -8.20
C ALA A 324 -19.72 8.41 -8.84
N ASP A 325 -19.48 7.27 -9.51
CA ASP A 325 -20.54 6.44 -10.10
C ASP A 325 -21.44 5.81 -9.03
N LEU A 326 -20.86 5.31 -7.94
CA LEU A 326 -21.61 4.81 -6.78
C LEU A 326 -22.47 5.90 -6.14
N LYS A 327 -21.90 7.11 -5.99
CA LYS A 327 -22.64 8.27 -5.48
C LYS A 327 -23.79 8.65 -6.42
N ALA A 328 -23.55 8.70 -7.74
CA ALA A 328 -24.57 9.00 -8.72
C ALA A 328 -25.71 7.95 -8.72
N LYS A 329 -25.37 6.67 -8.56
CA LYS A 329 -26.37 5.59 -8.41
C LYS A 329 -27.18 5.74 -7.12
N ALA A 330 -26.54 6.08 -6.01
CA ALA A 330 -27.22 6.33 -4.74
C ALA A 330 -28.16 7.54 -4.83
N ASP A 331 -27.68 8.65 -5.40
CA ASP A 331 -28.47 9.87 -5.61
C ASP A 331 -29.67 9.61 -6.54
N ALA A 332 -29.50 8.81 -7.59
CA ALA A 332 -30.58 8.39 -8.50
C ALA A 332 -31.62 7.50 -7.81
N GLU A 333 -31.19 6.57 -6.95
CA GLU A 333 -32.08 5.72 -6.17
C GLU A 333 -32.90 6.54 -5.16
N GLU A 334 -32.28 7.55 -4.53
CA GLU A 334 -32.95 8.47 -3.61
C GLU A 334 -33.96 9.36 -4.34
N ALA A 335 -33.61 9.89 -5.52
CA ALA A 335 -34.52 10.66 -6.35
C ALA A 335 -35.74 9.84 -6.80
N ALA A 336 -35.53 8.59 -7.23
CA ALA A 336 -36.62 7.69 -7.63
C ALA A 336 -37.56 7.35 -6.45
N LYS A 337 -37.03 7.17 -5.24
CA LYS A 337 -37.84 6.99 -4.01
C LYS A 337 -38.68 8.23 -3.71
N LYS A 338 -38.10 9.43 -3.89
CA LYS A 338 -38.80 10.70 -3.69
C LYS A 338 -39.91 10.93 -4.70
N GLU A 339 -39.66 10.71 -5.99
CA GLU A 339 -40.70 10.82 -7.03
C GLU A 339 -41.87 9.86 -6.77
N LYS A 340 -41.56 8.63 -6.33
CA LYS A 340 -42.60 7.67 -5.97
C LYS A 340 -43.42 8.14 -4.76
N ALA A 341 -42.77 8.67 -3.73
CA ALA A 341 -43.45 9.22 -2.55
C ALA A 341 -44.33 10.43 -2.90
N ASP A 342 -43.84 11.34 -3.77
CA ASP A 342 -44.59 12.51 -4.23
C ASP A 342 -45.81 12.09 -5.08
N ALA A 343 -45.68 11.06 -5.91
CA ALA A 343 -46.79 10.50 -6.68
C ALA A 343 -47.86 9.86 -5.77
N GLU A 344 -47.44 9.05 -4.78
CA GLU A 344 -48.35 8.45 -3.80
C GLU A 344 -49.06 9.51 -2.95
N ALA A 345 -48.37 10.59 -2.57
CA ALA A 345 -48.96 11.72 -1.84
C ALA A 345 -50.01 12.47 -2.68
N LYS A 346 -49.73 12.68 -3.97
CA LYS A 346 -50.66 13.34 -4.89
C LYS A 346 -51.90 12.49 -5.18
N GLU A 347 -51.73 11.18 -5.35
CA GLU A 347 -52.88 10.26 -5.48
C GLU A 347 -53.74 10.26 -4.22
N ALA A 348 -53.12 10.30 -3.03
CA ALA A 348 -53.85 10.39 -1.77
C ALA A 348 -54.62 11.72 -1.61
N GLU A 349 -54.04 12.83 -2.05
CA GLU A 349 -54.70 14.15 -2.03
C GLU A 349 -55.87 14.22 -3.02
N GLU A 350 -55.70 13.69 -4.25
CA GLU A 350 -56.76 13.59 -5.25
C GLU A 350 -57.90 12.67 -4.79
N ALA A 351 -57.58 11.55 -4.12
CA ALA A 351 -58.57 10.66 -3.52
C ALA A 351 -59.34 11.36 -2.40
N LYS A 352 -58.67 12.16 -1.57
CA LYS A 352 -59.30 12.94 -0.50
C LYS A 352 -60.18 14.06 -1.05
N ALA A 353 -59.74 14.74 -2.11
CA ALA A 353 -60.53 15.78 -2.77
C ALA A 353 -61.80 15.22 -3.43
N LYS A 354 -61.72 14.04 -4.06
CA LYS A 354 -62.91 13.33 -4.58
C LYS A 354 -63.85 12.89 -3.47
N ALA A 355 -63.31 12.37 -2.36
CA ALA A 355 -64.12 12.00 -1.21
C ALA A 355 -64.82 13.22 -0.57
N ASP A 356 -64.16 14.38 -0.53
CA ASP A 356 -64.73 15.64 -0.02
C ASP A 356 -65.78 16.25 -0.97
N GLU A 357 -65.62 16.11 -2.30
CA GLU A 357 -66.65 16.50 -3.28
C GLU A 357 -67.87 15.57 -3.23
N GLU A 358 -67.67 14.24 -3.11
CA GLU A 358 -68.77 13.29 -2.91
C GLU A 358 -69.48 13.51 -1.57
N ALA A 359 -68.75 13.86 -0.50
CA ALA A 359 -69.32 14.20 0.80
C ALA A 359 -70.11 15.52 0.79
N LYS A 360 -69.74 16.48 -0.07
CA LYS A 360 -70.51 17.73 -0.27
C LYS A 360 -71.74 17.56 -1.16
N ALA A 361 -71.82 16.50 -1.96
CA ALA A 361 -72.98 16.20 -2.81
C ALA A 361 -74.06 15.33 -2.13
N ALA A 362 -73.76 14.70 -0.98
CA ALA A 362 -74.69 13.76 -0.34
C ALA A 362 -74.98 14.10 1.14
N LYS A 363 -75.60 15.26 1.39
CA LYS A 363 -76.37 15.49 2.62
C LYS A 363 -77.87 15.37 2.34
N ALA A 364 -78.34 14.14 2.12
CA ALA A 364 -79.71 13.72 2.43
C ALA A 364 -79.82 12.19 2.43
N LYS A 365 -80.13 11.65 3.61
CA LYS A 365 -80.62 10.30 3.95
C LYS A 365 -79.58 9.19 4.21
N ALA A 366 -79.25 9.13 5.50
CA ALA A 366 -79.48 8.01 6.41
C ALA A 366 -78.99 6.59 6.03
N ASP A 367 -78.17 6.13 6.97
CA ASP A 367 -78.10 4.82 7.62
C ASP A 367 -77.08 3.77 7.17
N GLU A 368 -76.38 3.31 8.22
CA GLU A 368 -75.73 2.01 8.41
C GLU A 368 -74.52 1.66 7.54
N GLY A 369 -73.39 2.29 7.83
CA GLY A 369 -72.06 1.80 7.41
C GLY A 369 -70.87 2.31 8.22
N GLU A 370 -71.11 3.23 9.16
CA GLU A 370 -70.07 4.11 9.73
C GLU A 370 -69.14 3.44 10.76
N LEU A 371 -69.46 2.22 11.22
CA LEU A 371 -68.68 1.55 12.26
C LEU A 371 -67.47 0.75 11.74
N LYS A 372 -67.38 0.47 10.43
CA LYS A 372 -66.22 -0.25 9.84
C LYS A 372 -65.20 0.66 9.14
N LYS A 373 -65.58 1.91 8.83
CA LYS A 373 -64.73 2.87 8.11
C LYS A 373 -63.77 3.60 9.07
N LEU A 374 -64.26 3.95 10.25
CA LEU A 374 -63.46 4.61 11.30
C LEU A 374 -62.35 3.70 11.87
N GLU A 375 -62.56 2.37 11.94
CA GLU A 375 -61.52 1.43 12.39
C GLU A 375 -60.38 1.22 11.38
N HIS A 376 -60.62 1.40 10.07
CA HIS A 376 -59.59 1.24 9.04
C HIS A 376 -58.82 2.55 8.78
N GLU A 377 -59.47 3.70 8.93
CA GLU A 377 -58.84 5.02 8.85
C GLU A 377 -57.98 5.31 10.08
N ALA A 378 -58.43 4.95 11.30
CA ALA A 378 -57.63 5.09 12.51
C ALA A 378 -56.37 4.20 12.49
N LYS A 379 -56.44 3.00 11.90
CA LYS A 379 -55.30 2.07 11.81
C LYS A 379 -54.27 2.51 10.76
N GLY A 380 -54.71 3.10 9.65
CA GLY A 380 -53.83 3.66 8.62
C GLY A 380 -53.13 4.95 9.06
N GLU A 381 -53.78 5.76 9.89
CA GLU A 381 -53.19 6.96 10.47
C GLU A 381 -52.15 6.61 11.55
N ASP A 382 -52.42 5.60 12.39
CA ASP A 382 -51.48 5.11 13.42
C ASP A 382 -50.24 4.47 12.78
N ASP A 383 -50.39 3.63 11.75
CA ASP A 383 -49.27 3.04 10.99
C ASP A 383 -48.41 4.10 10.29
N ARG A 384 -49.05 5.17 9.78
CA ARG A 384 -48.34 6.29 9.14
C ARG A 384 -47.58 7.12 10.18
N LEU A 385 -48.20 7.43 11.31
CA LEU A 385 -47.56 8.13 12.42
C LEU A 385 -46.42 7.31 13.02
N GLU A 386 -46.54 5.98 13.10
CA GLU A 386 -45.47 5.09 13.56
C GLU A 386 -44.30 5.04 12.56
N ARG A 387 -44.55 5.06 11.24
CA ARG A 387 -43.50 5.19 10.22
C ARG A 387 -42.79 6.54 10.28
N GLU A 388 -43.54 7.64 10.34
CA GLU A 388 -42.98 9.00 10.46
C GLU A 388 -42.20 9.19 11.78
N ARG A 389 -42.57 8.45 12.84
CA ARG A 389 -41.82 8.41 14.10
C ARG A 389 -40.55 7.59 13.98
N LYS A 390 -40.61 6.39 13.38
CA LYS A 390 -39.44 5.55 13.13
C LYS A 390 -38.43 6.22 12.20
N GLU A 391 -38.90 6.99 11.22
CA GLU A 391 -38.06 7.73 10.29
C GLU A 391 -37.37 8.92 10.99
N ARG A 392 -38.11 9.71 11.78
CA ARG A 392 -37.51 10.74 12.65
C ARG A 392 -36.52 10.18 13.67
N ASP A 393 -36.82 9.02 14.26
CA ASP A 393 -35.94 8.38 15.22
C ASP A 393 -34.67 7.83 14.53
N ARG A 394 -34.79 7.36 13.27
CA ARG A 394 -33.67 6.96 12.42
C ARG A 394 -32.82 8.15 11.99
N GLU A 395 -33.42 9.28 11.60
CA GLU A 395 -32.70 10.52 11.26
C GLU A 395 -31.98 11.11 12.48
N LYS A 396 -32.61 11.06 13.67
CA LYS A 396 -31.95 11.45 14.92
C LYS A 396 -30.80 10.52 15.26
N ALA A 397 -30.97 9.21 15.08
CA ALA A 397 -29.90 8.23 15.29
C ALA A 397 -28.75 8.44 14.29
N ASP A 398 -29.03 8.73 13.02
CA ASP A 398 -28.02 9.00 11.99
C ASP A 398 -27.30 10.33 12.25
N SER A 399 -28.02 11.37 12.69
CA SER A 399 -27.43 12.64 13.12
C SER A 399 -26.56 12.48 14.37
N GLN A 400 -26.96 11.64 15.32
CA GLN A 400 -26.17 11.31 16.51
C GLN A 400 -24.93 10.51 16.11
N LEU A 401 -25.06 9.51 15.22
CA LEU A 401 -23.92 8.76 14.68
C LEU A 401 -22.93 9.68 13.95
N ARG A 402 -23.42 10.64 13.15
CA ARG A 402 -22.56 11.62 12.46
C ARG A 402 -21.85 12.55 13.42
N GLN A 403 -22.51 12.97 14.50
CA GLN A 403 -21.86 13.73 15.58
C GLN A 403 -20.83 12.89 16.33
N GLU A 404 -21.13 11.64 16.66
CA GLU A 404 -20.19 10.70 17.29
C GLU A 404 -19.00 10.38 16.37
N ILE A 405 -19.21 10.22 15.07
CA ILE A 405 -18.13 10.03 14.08
C ILE A 405 -17.27 11.29 13.94
N ALA A 406 -17.87 12.48 13.95
CA ALA A 406 -17.11 13.74 13.93
C ALA A 406 -16.31 13.94 15.23
N GLU A 407 -16.89 13.59 16.37
CA GLU A 407 -16.21 13.63 17.67
C GLU A 407 -15.09 12.57 17.75
N LEU A 408 -15.32 11.36 17.25
CA LEU A 408 -14.29 10.31 17.13
C LEU A 408 -13.18 10.75 16.19
N ARG A 409 -13.49 11.35 15.03
CA ARG A 409 -12.47 11.90 14.10
C ARG A 409 -11.66 13.03 14.74
N SER A 410 -12.24 13.85 15.60
CA SER A 410 -11.51 14.87 16.36
C SER A 410 -10.59 14.31 17.46
N ARG A 411 -10.76 13.03 17.81
CA ARG A 411 -9.92 12.29 18.78
C ARG A 411 -8.88 11.41 18.08
N ILE A 412 -8.88 11.33 16.75
CA ILE A 412 -7.82 10.66 15.98
C ILE A 412 -6.58 11.57 16.00
N PRO A 413 -5.40 11.08 16.42
CA PRO A 413 -4.17 11.86 16.37
C PRO A 413 -3.85 12.27 14.93
N THR A 414 -4.04 13.53 14.59
CA THR A 414 -3.60 14.07 13.29
C THR A 414 -2.08 14.17 13.28
N GLU A 415 -1.42 13.50 12.34
CA GLU A 415 0.02 13.69 12.13
C GLU A 415 0.31 15.15 11.75
N LEU A 416 1.45 15.68 12.22
CA LEU A 416 1.90 17.00 11.79
C LEU A 416 2.34 16.95 10.32
N SER A 417 1.85 17.90 9.53
CA SER A 417 2.39 18.19 8.18
C SER A 417 3.87 18.58 8.25
N ASP A 418 4.58 18.53 7.13
CA ASP A 418 6.00 18.94 7.06
C ASP A 418 6.22 20.38 7.48
N GLU A 419 5.31 21.28 7.09
CA GLU A 419 5.33 22.68 7.54
C GLU A 419 5.21 22.77 9.06
N GLU A 420 4.28 22.04 9.67
CA GLU A 420 4.09 22.04 11.12
C GLU A 420 5.29 21.39 11.85
N ARG A 421 5.92 20.34 11.27
CA ARG A 421 7.14 19.74 11.82
C ARG A 421 8.31 20.72 11.83
N ASN A 422 8.47 21.48 10.75
CA ASN A 422 9.50 22.52 10.66
C ASN A 422 9.25 23.65 11.66
N GLU A 423 8.00 24.11 11.81
CA GLU A 423 7.66 25.13 12.81
C GLU A 423 7.94 24.68 14.25
N VAL A 424 7.68 23.41 14.56
CA VAL A 424 8.00 22.82 15.87
C VAL A 424 9.51 22.75 16.09
N ALA A 425 10.29 22.35 15.08
CA ALA A 425 11.75 22.33 15.16
C ALA A 425 12.34 23.73 15.36
N ASP A 426 11.86 24.73 14.62
CA ASP A 426 12.28 26.13 14.75
C ASP A 426 11.95 26.69 16.14
N ALA A 427 10.75 26.39 16.66
CA ALA A 427 10.35 26.77 18.00
C ALA A 427 11.25 26.14 19.08
N GLN A 428 11.63 24.86 18.91
CA GLN A 428 12.54 24.17 19.82
C GLN A 428 13.92 24.81 19.84
N VAL A 429 14.52 25.08 18.68
CA VAL A 429 15.84 25.73 18.57
C VAL A 429 15.83 27.10 19.24
N LYS A 430 14.79 27.89 18.99
CA LYS A 430 14.64 29.21 19.62
C LYS A 430 14.51 29.10 21.14
N ALA A 431 13.74 28.15 21.64
CA ALA A 431 13.58 27.93 23.07
C ALA A 431 14.88 27.42 23.72
N ASP A 432 15.59 26.49 23.09
CA ASP A 432 16.86 25.96 23.60
C ASP A 432 17.88 27.07 23.88
N SER A 433 17.89 28.12 23.07
CA SER A 433 18.74 29.29 23.31
C SER A 433 18.46 29.98 24.65
N VAL A 434 17.20 30.06 25.09
CA VAL A 434 16.79 30.70 26.34
C VAL A 434 16.91 29.75 27.53
N PHE A 435 16.49 28.49 27.36
CA PHE A 435 16.60 27.46 28.40
C PHE A 435 18.07 27.20 28.78
N SER A 436 18.98 27.28 27.80
CA SER A 436 20.43 27.13 28.05
C SER A 436 20.98 28.17 29.03
N CYS A 437 20.40 29.38 29.08
CA CYS A 437 20.77 30.42 30.05
C CYS A 437 20.47 30.00 31.50
N PHE A 438 19.55 29.05 31.69
CA PHE A 438 19.24 28.46 32.99
C PHE A 438 19.91 27.10 33.20
N GLY A 439 20.84 26.69 32.32
CA GLY A 439 21.48 25.37 32.36
C GLY A 439 20.51 24.22 32.08
N LYS A 440 19.37 24.50 31.44
CA LYS A 440 18.33 23.52 31.09
C LYS A 440 18.28 23.36 29.57
N ARG A 441 17.66 22.28 29.10
CA ARG A 441 17.29 22.08 27.71
C ARG A 441 15.79 22.34 27.54
N ALA A 442 15.38 22.90 26.41
CA ALA A 442 13.96 23.01 26.08
C ALA A 442 13.34 21.60 26.02
N PRO A 443 12.16 21.39 26.64
CA PRO A 443 11.43 20.14 26.54
C PRO A 443 11.20 19.73 25.08
N VAL A 444 11.40 18.46 24.76
CA VAL A 444 11.10 17.93 23.42
C VAL A 444 9.60 18.00 23.13
N PRO A 445 9.19 18.20 21.86
CA PRO A 445 7.78 18.15 21.45
C PRO A 445 7.15 16.80 21.82
N LEU A 446 5.89 16.81 22.27
CA LEU A 446 5.13 15.59 22.51
C LEU A 446 4.64 15.00 21.17
N SER A 447 4.41 13.69 21.14
CA SER A 447 3.88 13.02 19.94
C SER A 447 2.54 13.64 19.55
N GLY A 448 2.44 14.14 18.31
CA GLY A 448 1.25 14.83 17.80
C GLY A 448 1.02 16.25 18.31
N GLU A 449 1.98 16.87 19.01
CA GLU A 449 1.85 18.24 19.54
C GLU A 449 1.95 19.28 18.41
N LYS A 450 0.84 19.98 18.14
CA LYS A 450 0.78 21.05 17.14
C LYS A 450 1.69 22.25 17.50
N PRO A 451 2.18 23.04 16.52
CA PRO A 451 3.16 24.11 16.74
C PRO A 451 2.76 25.14 17.82
N LEU A 452 1.52 25.64 17.77
CA LEU A 452 1.04 26.63 18.75
C LEU A 452 0.97 26.07 20.18
N SER A 453 0.59 24.80 20.33
CA SER A 453 0.53 24.11 21.62
C SER A 453 1.93 23.92 22.20
N TYR A 454 2.88 23.51 21.37
CA TYR A 454 4.28 23.36 21.76
C TYR A 454 4.88 24.69 22.24
N ARG A 455 4.69 25.76 21.46
CA ARG A 455 5.16 27.10 21.80
C ARG A 455 4.58 27.61 23.12
N ARG A 456 3.27 27.41 23.36
CA ARG A 456 2.62 27.73 24.64
C ARG A 456 3.27 27.00 25.81
N ARG A 457 3.51 25.68 25.67
CA ARG A 457 4.14 24.88 26.71
C ARG A 457 5.54 25.37 27.06
N LEU A 458 6.32 25.78 26.07
CA LEU A 458 7.64 26.38 26.27
C LEU A 458 7.56 27.71 27.02
N MET A 459 6.65 28.61 26.62
CA MET A 459 6.47 29.91 27.28
C MET A 459 5.98 29.79 28.72
N ILE A 460 5.07 28.85 29.02
CA ILE A 460 4.56 28.64 30.39
C ILE A 460 5.70 28.33 31.37
N GLN A 461 6.77 27.66 30.93
CA GLN A 461 7.93 27.38 31.78
C GLN A 461 8.84 28.59 32.00
N LEU A 462 8.77 29.60 31.13
CA LEU A 462 9.61 30.79 31.18
C LEU A 462 8.87 32.03 31.70
N GLN A 463 7.53 32.01 31.71
CA GLN A 463 6.69 33.16 32.07
C GLN A 463 6.89 33.64 33.51
N GLU A 464 7.37 32.78 34.42
CA GLU A 464 7.68 33.17 35.81
C GLU A 464 8.73 34.29 35.89
N HIS A 465 9.56 34.41 34.85
CA HIS A 465 10.58 35.45 34.74
C HIS A 465 10.09 36.74 34.07
N SER A 466 8.88 36.75 33.51
CA SER A 466 8.30 37.93 32.86
C SER A 466 7.34 38.67 33.81
N PRO A 467 7.60 39.93 34.17
CA PRO A 467 6.71 40.70 35.04
C PRO A 467 5.33 40.92 34.42
N ASP A 468 5.25 41.03 33.10
CA ASP A 468 4.02 41.32 32.35
C ASP A 468 3.17 40.07 32.10
N PHE A 469 3.81 38.89 31.99
CA PHE A 469 3.15 37.64 31.61
C PHE A 469 3.07 36.57 32.71
N LYS A 470 3.73 36.75 33.86
CA LYS A 470 3.74 35.74 34.96
C LYS A 470 2.36 35.32 35.47
N SER A 471 1.35 36.17 35.32
CA SER A 471 -0.04 35.93 35.75
C SER A 471 -1.04 35.81 34.60
N VAL A 472 -0.55 35.80 33.35
CA VAL A 472 -1.40 35.72 32.16
C VAL A 472 -1.61 34.26 31.79
N ASP A 473 -2.86 33.89 31.50
CA ASP A 473 -3.18 32.56 30.99
C ASP A 473 -2.88 32.47 29.49
N LEU A 474 -1.67 32.00 29.15
CA LEU A 474 -1.23 31.82 27.77
C LEU A 474 -2.03 30.75 27.02
N SER A 475 -2.75 29.85 27.72
CA SER A 475 -3.56 28.81 27.06
C SER A 475 -4.77 29.38 26.31
N SER A 476 -5.23 30.57 26.72
CA SER A 476 -6.38 31.29 26.15
C SER A 476 -6.06 32.05 24.85
N ILE A 477 -4.79 32.18 24.48
CA ILE A 477 -4.38 32.91 23.27
C ILE A 477 -4.45 31.96 22.06
N ALA A 478 -5.55 32.05 21.32
CA ALA A 478 -5.77 31.27 20.09
C ALA A 478 -5.06 31.89 18.85
N ASP A 479 -4.81 33.20 18.87
CA ASP A 479 -4.23 33.95 17.74
C ASP A 479 -2.70 33.84 17.70
N SER A 480 -2.16 33.39 16.56
CA SER A 480 -0.72 33.17 16.36
C SER A 480 0.10 34.47 16.39
N ALA A 481 -0.45 35.59 15.92
CA ALA A 481 0.26 36.87 15.90
C ALA A 481 0.38 37.46 17.31
N LEU A 482 -0.66 37.35 18.12
CA LEU A 482 -0.62 37.72 19.54
C LEU A 482 0.32 36.82 20.33
N LEU A 483 0.31 35.51 20.05
CA LEU A 483 1.21 34.55 20.67
C LEU A 483 2.68 34.87 20.36
N ASN A 484 2.99 35.29 19.14
CA ASN A 484 4.32 35.75 18.74
C ASN A 484 4.83 36.96 19.56
N VAL A 485 3.94 37.90 19.91
CA VAL A 485 4.30 39.07 20.72
C VAL A 485 4.62 38.66 22.14
N ALA A 486 3.76 37.82 22.74
CA ALA A 486 3.99 37.28 24.08
C ALA A 486 5.29 36.47 24.14
N GLU A 487 5.54 35.60 23.16
CA GLU A 487 6.77 34.78 23.09
C GLU A 487 8.04 35.63 23.08
N LYS A 488 8.08 36.69 22.26
CA LYS A 488 9.23 37.59 22.19
C LYS A 488 9.50 38.27 23.54
N GLN A 489 8.45 38.76 24.21
CA GLN A 489 8.60 39.46 25.48
C GLN A 489 9.03 38.49 26.60
N ILE A 490 8.37 37.32 26.71
CA ILE A 490 8.69 36.31 27.72
C ILE A 490 10.13 35.81 27.57
N TYR A 491 10.59 35.54 26.35
CA TYR A 491 11.95 35.05 26.11
C TYR A 491 13.01 36.10 26.44
N ALA A 492 12.75 37.37 26.10
CA ALA A 492 13.64 38.48 26.44
C ALA A 492 13.73 38.69 27.96
N ASP A 493 12.61 38.65 28.68
CA ASP A 493 12.57 38.79 30.13
C ASP A 493 13.27 37.62 30.84
N ALA A 494 13.05 36.39 30.37
CA ALA A 494 13.72 35.20 30.88
C ALA A 494 15.24 35.27 30.68
N GLN A 495 15.71 35.65 29.50
CA GLN A 495 17.14 35.82 29.24
C GLN A 495 17.76 36.91 30.13
N LYS A 496 17.06 38.03 30.32
CA LYS A 496 17.50 39.10 31.21
C LYS A 496 17.56 38.65 32.67
N SER A 497 16.55 37.92 33.15
CA SER A 497 16.53 37.30 34.48
C SER A 497 17.73 36.36 34.69
N ALA A 498 18.06 35.55 33.69
CA ALA A 498 19.21 34.64 33.73
C ALA A 498 20.57 35.36 33.82
N SER A 499 20.71 36.57 33.27
CA SER A 499 21.94 37.38 33.39
C SER A 499 22.13 37.98 34.79
N LEU A 500 21.04 38.23 35.53
CA LEU A 500 21.05 38.84 36.87
C LEU A 500 21.38 37.84 37.99
N SER A 501 21.38 36.53 37.71
CA SER A 501 21.58 35.47 38.72
C SER A 501 23.04 35.06 38.95
N VAL A 502 24.01 35.66 38.25
CA VAL A 502 25.45 35.42 38.46
C VAL A 502 25.97 36.35 39.57
N GLY A 503 26.28 35.79 40.75
CA GLY A 503 26.76 36.55 41.90
C GLY A 503 28.21 37.08 41.75
N PRO A 504 28.65 38.03 42.59
CA PRO A 504 30.01 38.58 42.57
C PRO A 504 31.08 37.47 42.67
N GLY A 505 32.14 37.54 41.85
CA GLY A 505 33.22 36.56 41.83
C GLY A 505 32.94 35.23 41.09
N MET A 506 31.79 35.06 40.43
CA MET A 506 31.44 33.84 39.69
C MET A 506 31.43 34.07 38.17
N LEU A 507 31.75 33.03 37.41
CA LEU A 507 31.56 32.95 35.95
C LEU A 507 30.66 31.77 35.62
N ARG A 508 29.70 31.98 34.71
CA ARG A 508 28.86 30.93 34.17
C ARG A 508 29.24 30.67 32.72
N GLU A 509 29.52 29.41 32.38
CA GLU A 509 29.65 28.98 30.99
C GLU A 509 28.26 28.81 30.35
N ILE A 510 28.08 29.39 29.17
CA ILE A 510 26.88 29.28 28.34
C ILE A 510 27.31 28.61 27.04
N LYS A 511 26.79 27.41 26.78
CA LYS A 511 27.06 26.66 25.55
C LYS A 511 25.89 26.84 24.59
N ARG A 512 26.16 27.26 23.37
CA ARG A 512 25.17 27.39 22.29
C ARG A 512 25.70 26.77 21.00
N ALA A 513 24.82 26.19 20.18
CA ALA A 513 25.19 25.81 18.81
C ALA A 513 24.97 27.01 17.87
N ASP A 514 25.86 27.23 16.91
CA ASP A 514 25.61 28.15 15.80
C ASP A 514 24.79 27.50 14.68
N ALA A 515 24.47 28.27 13.63
CA ALA A 515 23.68 27.81 12.49
C ALA A 515 24.32 26.62 11.72
N THR A 516 25.60 26.33 11.95
CA THR A 516 26.32 25.19 11.36
C THR A 516 26.48 24.01 12.33
N GLY A 517 25.85 24.08 13.51
CA GLY A 517 25.92 23.05 14.54
C GLY A 517 27.18 23.09 15.42
N ARG A 518 28.07 24.09 15.23
CA ARG A 518 29.29 24.22 16.01
C ARG A 518 28.96 24.73 17.42
N GLN A 519 29.50 24.05 18.43
CA GLN A 519 29.35 24.46 19.84
C GLN A 519 30.23 25.68 20.14
N ILE A 520 29.61 26.75 20.61
CA ILE A 520 30.22 27.99 21.08
C ILE A 520 30.01 28.09 22.59
N SER A 521 31.10 28.08 23.35
CA SER A 521 31.10 28.42 24.78
C SER A 521 31.34 29.91 24.96
N THR A 522 30.43 30.59 25.66
CA THR A 522 30.55 32.00 26.09
C THR A 522 30.48 32.06 27.61
N PHE A 523 31.33 32.85 28.27
CA PHE A 523 31.31 32.97 29.72
C PHE A 523 30.74 34.34 30.11
N GLU A 524 29.78 34.36 31.04
CA GLU A 524 29.12 35.56 31.54
C GLU A 524 29.24 35.61 33.07
N GLY A 525 29.62 36.78 33.63
CA GLY A 525 29.83 36.95 35.07
C GLY A 525 30.82 38.08 35.41
N ASP A 526 31.39 38.03 36.60
CA ASP A 526 32.28 39.08 37.11
C ASP A 526 33.62 39.14 36.32
N PRO A 527 33.97 40.27 35.69
CA PRO A 527 35.26 40.42 35.01
C PRO A 527 36.45 40.10 35.93
N ALA A 528 36.36 40.39 37.23
CA ALA A 528 37.42 40.08 38.19
C ALA A 528 37.68 38.57 38.28
N ALA A 529 36.65 37.73 38.19
CA ALA A 529 36.79 36.27 38.17
C ALA A 529 37.46 35.76 36.88
N THR A 530 37.24 36.44 35.75
CA THR A 530 37.90 36.12 34.46
C THR A 530 39.40 36.39 34.53
N TRP A 531 39.79 37.50 35.15
CA TRP A 531 41.18 37.92 35.23
C TRP A 531 41.93 37.38 36.44
N ALA A 532 41.25 36.76 37.41
CA ALA A 532 41.85 36.25 38.65
C ALA A 532 43.08 35.35 38.43
N PRO A 533 43.11 34.40 37.47
CA PRO A 533 44.30 33.60 37.19
C PRO A 533 45.50 34.42 36.68
N PHE A 534 45.24 35.55 36.03
CA PHE A 534 46.26 36.44 35.45
C PHE A 534 46.71 37.55 36.41
N GLN A 535 45.98 37.76 37.51
CA GLN A 535 46.32 38.70 38.57
C GLN A 535 47.16 38.07 39.70
N SER A 536 47.57 36.79 39.57
CA SER A 536 48.47 36.18 40.54
C SER A 536 49.76 37.00 40.66
N GLY A 537 50.14 37.36 41.89
CA GLY A 537 51.29 38.21 42.18
C GLY A 537 52.59 37.71 41.53
N LYS A 538 53.55 38.63 41.36
CA LYS A 538 54.86 38.39 40.71
C LYS A 538 55.44 37.03 41.12
N ARG A 539 55.51 36.08 40.19
CA ARG A 539 56.23 34.82 40.39
C ARG A 539 57.72 35.13 40.36
N GLN A 540 58.41 34.88 41.48
CA GLN A 540 59.87 34.91 41.54
C GLN A 540 60.41 33.49 41.40
N VAL A 541 61.49 33.34 40.62
CA VAL A 541 62.23 32.08 40.56
C VAL A 541 62.91 31.87 41.89
N THR A 542 62.49 30.86 42.64
CA THR A 542 63.06 30.54 43.97
C THR A 542 64.27 29.60 43.87
N SER A 543 64.36 28.80 42.80
CA SER A 543 65.51 27.96 42.51
C SER A 543 65.48 27.46 41.05
N PHE A 544 66.64 27.14 40.50
CA PHE A 544 66.78 26.39 39.26
C PHE A 544 67.22 24.97 39.60
N ASN A 545 66.56 23.97 39.01
CA ASN A 545 66.96 22.57 39.18
C ASN A 545 68.10 22.27 38.20
N ASN A 546 69.31 22.11 38.71
CA ASN A 546 70.53 21.90 37.92
C ASN A 546 70.94 20.40 37.82
N GLN A 547 69.99 19.48 37.93
CA GLN A 547 70.26 18.08 37.60
C GLN A 547 70.10 17.89 36.08
N ALA A 548 71.23 17.88 35.38
CA ALA A 548 71.38 17.39 34.01
C ALA A 548 71.54 15.86 34.01
#